data_AF-A0A9K3LJ51-F1
#
_entry.id   AF-A0A9K3LJ51-F1
#
_cell.length_a   1.000
_cell.length_b   1.000
_cell.length_c   1.000
_cell.angle_alpha   90.00
_cell.angle_beta   90.00
_cell.angle_gamma   90.00
#
_symmetry.space_group_name_H-M   'P 1'
#
loop_
_entity.id
_entity.type
_entity.pdbx_description
1 polymer ?
#
loop_
_entity_poly.entity_id
_entity_poly.type
_entity_poly.pdbx_seq_one_letter_code
_entity_poly.pdbx_strand_id
1 'polypeptide(L)'
;MARKRYNIGQKLKMLDEFAKLRQHGYSLRKAAASLGVQPTQIRKWTHNRPVMQQCPRQKKSICKGRVSAIKHLEQPLIGWCLDQRAEGIPLTYALLQVKAGQLDEEIRQRPEKSQYQMIRALCRANEIVLRCVTHQSQRRPQDVADEALEFLGVERPIVGAPGVLTWSSTWTRLLFFSPCNQSEHSI
;
A
#
# COMPACT_ATOMS: atom_id res chain seq x y z
N MET A 1 -18.70 -13.51 23.68
CA MET A 1 -17.64 -14.20 22.90
C MET A 1 -17.52 -13.59 21.50
N ALA A 2 -16.31 -13.23 21.08
CA ALA A 2 -16.08 -12.69 19.73
C ALA A 2 -16.25 -13.77 18.66
N ARG A 3 -16.95 -13.46 17.56
CA ARG A 3 -17.16 -14.39 16.44
C ARG A 3 -15.84 -14.61 15.68
N LYS A 4 -15.29 -15.82 15.73
CA LYS A 4 -14.10 -16.22 14.95
C LYS A 4 -14.41 -16.21 13.45
N ARG A 5 -13.57 -15.56 12.65
CA ARG A 5 -13.68 -15.51 11.17
C ARG A 5 -12.57 -16.33 10.54
N TYR A 6 -12.96 -17.27 9.67
CA TYR A 6 -12.05 -18.14 8.94
C TYR A 6 -11.83 -17.67 7.50
N ASN A 7 -10.59 -17.75 7.01
CA ASN A 7 -10.32 -17.62 5.58
C ASN A 7 -10.76 -18.88 4.81
N ILE A 8 -10.85 -18.78 3.48
CA ILE A 8 -11.31 -19.88 2.63
C ILE A 8 -10.37 -21.09 2.75
N GLY A 9 -9.06 -20.88 2.82
CA GLY A 9 -8.10 -21.96 3.01
C GLY A 9 -8.31 -22.75 4.29
N GLN A 10 -8.57 -22.08 5.42
CA GLN A 10 -8.89 -22.68 6.71
C GLN A 10 -10.21 -23.45 6.65
N LYS A 11 -11.24 -22.89 5.99
CA LYS A 11 -12.53 -23.59 5.79
C LYS A 11 -12.33 -24.90 5.03
N LEU A 12 -11.56 -24.89 3.95
CA LEU A 12 -11.28 -26.10 3.17
C LEU A 12 -10.50 -27.13 3.99
N LYS A 13 -9.45 -26.72 4.72
CA LYS A 13 -8.70 -27.62 5.62
C LYS A 13 -9.61 -28.27 6.67
N MET A 14 -10.48 -27.47 7.30
CA MET A 14 -11.45 -27.99 8.28
C MET A 14 -12.46 -28.96 7.65
N LEU A 15 -12.85 -28.76 6.37
CA LEU A 15 -13.71 -29.72 5.67
C LEU A 15 -12.99 -31.05 5.40
N ASP A 16 -11.69 -31.00 5.08
CA ASP A 16 -10.89 -32.21 4.86
C ASP A 16 -10.67 -32.96 6.18
N GLU A 17 -10.38 -32.26 7.28
CA GLU A 17 -10.31 -32.85 8.62
C GLU A 17 -11.67 -33.41 9.07
N PHE A 18 -12.76 -32.69 8.80
CA PHE A 18 -14.11 -33.17 9.07
C PHE A 18 -14.44 -34.46 8.31
N ALA A 19 -14.00 -34.59 7.06
CA ALA A 19 -14.19 -35.81 6.28
C ALA A 19 -13.46 -37.01 6.90
N LYS A 20 -12.21 -36.81 7.37
CA LYS A 20 -11.46 -37.84 8.12
C LYS A 20 -12.18 -38.27 9.40
N LEU A 21 -12.66 -37.30 10.19
CA LEU A 21 -13.42 -37.59 11.41
C LEU A 21 -14.72 -38.37 11.11
N ARG A 22 -15.38 -38.09 9.98
CA ARG A 22 -16.54 -38.87 9.55
C ARG A 22 -16.21 -40.30 9.18
N GLN A 23 -15.06 -40.55 8.55
CA GLN A 23 -14.59 -41.91 8.27
C GLN A 23 -14.34 -42.70 9.57
N HIS A 24 -13.89 -42.03 10.64
CA HIS A 24 -13.76 -42.62 11.98
C HIS A 24 -15.09 -42.78 12.75
N GLY A 25 -16.25 -42.61 12.10
CA GLY A 25 -17.57 -42.84 12.71
C GLY A 25 -18.07 -41.72 13.63
N TYR A 26 -17.40 -40.57 13.70
CA TYR A 26 -17.86 -39.46 14.55
C TYR A 26 -19.19 -38.91 14.03
N SER A 27 -20.12 -38.57 14.93
CA SER A 27 -21.33 -37.85 14.54
C SER A 27 -21.02 -36.42 14.07
N LEU A 28 -21.90 -35.80 13.26
CA LEU A 28 -21.71 -34.42 12.78
C LEU A 28 -21.45 -33.43 13.93
N ARG A 29 -22.19 -33.57 15.04
CA ARG A 29 -22.04 -32.70 16.22
C ARG A 29 -20.69 -32.93 16.90
N LYS A 30 -20.29 -34.19 17.09
CA LYS A 30 -19.03 -34.54 17.74
C LYS A 30 -17.81 -34.07 16.92
N ALA A 31 -17.84 -34.30 15.61
CA ALA A 31 -16.79 -33.87 14.69
C ALA A 31 -16.71 -32.33 14.55
N ALA A 32 -17.84 -31.62 14.56
CA ALA A 32 -17.84 -30.16 14.54
C ALA A 32 -17.31 -29.58 15.87
N ALA A 33 -17.68 -30.18 17.01
CA ALA A 33 -17.19 -29.79 18.32
C ALA A 33 -15.68 -30.00 18.45
N SER A 34 -15.13 -31.12 17.97
CA SER A 34 -13.68 -31.36 17.98
C SER A 34 -12.89 -30.36 17.14
N LEU A 35 -13.50 -29.81 16.09
CA LEU A 35 -12.93 -28.77 15.23
C LEU A 35 -13.20 -27.34 15.76
N GLY A 36 -13.93 -27.18 16.87
CA GLY A 36 -14.27 -25.87 17.42
C GLY A 36 -15.18 -25.02 16.51
N VAL A 37 -16.04 -25.67 15.71
CA VAL A 37 -16.96 -25.02 14.77
C VAL A 37 -18.39 -25.51 14.96
N GLN A 38 -19.36 -24.69 14.57
CA GLN A 38 -20.77 -25.06 14.68
C GLN A 38 -21.16 -26.02 13.53
N PRO A 39 -22.00 -27.04 13.77
CA PRO A 39 -22.47 -27.95 12.71
C PRO A 39 -23.10 -27.24 11.49
N THR A 40 -23.77 -26.12 11.74
CA THR A 40 -24.36 -25.26 10.69
C THR A 40 -23.31 -24.64 9.77
N GLN A 41 -22.13 -24.30 10.30
CA GLN A 41 -21.00 -23.78 9.52
C GLN A 41 -20.45 -24.86 8.60
N ILE A 42 -20.25 -26.08 9.10
CA ILE A 42 -19.81 -27.22 8.28
C ILE A 42 -20.79 -27.44 7.13
N ARG A 43 -22.11 -27.54 7.40
CA ARG A 43 -23.12 -27.69 6.35
C ARG A 43 -23.02 -26.59 5.28
N LYS A 44 -22.94 -25.33 5.72
CA LYS A 44 -22.80 -24.19 4.81
C LYS A 44 -21.52 -24.25 3.99
N TRP A 45 -20.40 -24.61 4.59
CA TRP A 45 -19.12 -24.71 3.91
C TRP A 45 -19.09 -25.89 2.94
N THR A 46 -19.64 -27.03 3.30
CA THR A 46 -19.77 -28.19 2.40
C THR A 46 -20.58 -27.83 1.17
N HIS A 47 -21.73 -27.17 1.33
CA HIS A 47 -22.55 -26.72 0.20
C HIS A 47 -21.81 -25.73 -0.71
N ASN A 48 -21.04 -24.81 -0.12
CA ASN A 48 -20.27 -23.81 -0.86
C ASN A 48 -18.87 -24.28 -1.29
N ARG A 49 -18.52 -25.55 -1.06
CA ARG A 49 -17.19 -26.11 -1.37
C ARG A 49 -16.73 -25.86 -2.82
N PRO A 50 -17.56 -26.10 -3.87
CA PRO A 50 -17.10 -25.89 -5.25
C PRO A 50 -16.74 -24.42 -5.51
N VAL A 51 -17.55 -23.49 -5.01
CA VAL A 51 -17.30 -22.05 -5.18
C VAL A 51 -16.07 -21.60 -4.37
N MET A 52 -15.87 -22.15 -3.18
CA MET A 52 -14.69 -21.88 -2.36
C MET A 52 -13.38 -22.34 -3.01
N GLN A 53 -13.39 -23.46 -3.74
CA GLN A 53 -12.20 -23.96 -4.44
C GLN A 53 -11.74 -23.04 -5.58
N GLN A 54 -12.68 -22.31 -6.19
CA GLN A 54 -12.38 -21.33 -7.25
C GLN A 54 -11.91 -19.98 -6.70
N CYS A 55 -12.02 -19.75 -5.39
CA CYS A 55 -11.68 -18.48 -4.75
C CYS A 55 -10.26 -18.48 -4.15
N PRO A 56 -9.60 -17.31 -4.07
CA PRO A 56 -8.32 -17.18 -3.37
C PRO A 56 -8.41 -17.59 -1.89
N ARG A 57 -7.45 -18.41 -1.44
CA ARG A 57 -7.45 -19.02 -0.09
C ARG A 57 -7.41 -18.00 1.05
N GLN A 58 -6.79 -16.84 0.82
CA GLN A 58 -6.62 -15.77 1.82
C GLN A 58 -7.92 -14.99 2.06
N LYS A 59 -8.88 -15.01 1.12
CA LYS A 59 -10.14 -14.29 1.27
C LYS A 59 -11.00 -14.91 2.37
N LYS A 60 -11.75 -14.07 3.10
CA LYS A 60 -12.67 -14.51 4.18
C LYS A 60 -14.11 -14.67 3.71
N SER A 61 -14.44 -14.14 2.54
CA SER A 61 -15.77 -14.18 1.91
C SER A 61 -15.67 -14.72 0.48
N ILE A 62 -16.73 -15.41 0.06
CA ILE A 62 -16.93 -15.89 -1.31
C ILE A 62 -17.58 -14.79 -2.16
N CYS A 63 -18.35 -13.89 -1.53
CA CYS A 63 -19.06 -12.83 -2.23
C CYS A 63 -18.08 -11.85 -2.89
N LYS A 64 -18.30 -11.57 -4.18
CA LYS A 64 -17.50 -10.62 -4.96
C LYS A 64 -17.75 -9.15 -4.60
N GLY A 65 -18.80 -8.87 -3.84
CA GLY A 65 -19.21 -7.50 -3.47
C GLY A 65 -20.20 -6.91 -4.47
N ARG A 66 -20.62 -5.67 -4.23
CA ARG A 66 -21.49 -4.92 -5.14
C ARG A 66 -20.69 -4.51 -6.37
N VAL A 67 -21.30 -4.63 -7.55
CA VAL A 67 -20.73 -4.14 -8.80
C VAL A 67 -20.62 -2.61 -8.73
N SER A 68 -19.50 -2.06 -9.20
CA SER A 68 -19.29 -0.61 -9.26
C SER A 68 -20.32 0.04 -10.19
N ALA A 69 -20.81 1.22 -9.81
CA ALA A 69 -21.79 1.95 -10.61
C ALA A 69 -21.20 2.52 -11.92
N ILE A 70 -19.87 2.56 -12.05
CA ILE A 70 -19.15 3.03 -13.24
C ILE A 70 -18.52 1.89 -14.04
N LYS A 71 -19.03 0.65 -13.89
CA LYS A 71 -18.42 -0.51 -14.56
C LYS A 71 -18.41 -0.38 -16.08
N HIS A 72 -19.41 0.27 -16.67
CA HIS A 72 -19.46 0.54 -18.11
C HIS A 72 -18.34 1.46 -18.59
N LEU A 73 -17.84 2.35 -17.73
CA LEU A 73 -16.74 3.28 -18.06
C LEU A 73 -15.36 2.76 -17.65
N GLU A 74 -15.28 1.55 -17.11
CA GLU A 74 -14.03 1.00 -16.61
C GLU A 74 -12.98 0.88 -17.72
N GLN A 75 -13.33 0.25 -18.84
CA GLN A 75 -12.45 0.09 -19.99
C GLN A 75 -11.97 1.42 -20.60
N PRO A 76 -12.85 2.39 -20.94
CA PRO A 76 -12.40 3.64 -21.53
C PRO A 76 -11.55 4.49 -20.58
N LEU A 77 -11.84 4.49 -19.27
CA LEU A 77 -11.02 5.20 -18.30
C LEU A 77 -9.65 4.55 -18.12
N ILE A 78 -9.57 3.21 -18.09
CA ILE A 78 -8.30 2.49 -17.98
C ILE A 78 -7.44 2.72 -19.22
N GLY A 79 -8.02 2.60 -20.42
CA GLY A 79 -7.31 2.86 -21.68
C GLY A 79 -6.69 4.26 -21.67
N TRP A 80 -7.51 5.27 -21.38
CA TRP A 80 -7.04 6.64 -21.27
C TRP A 80 -5.93 6.82 -20.21
N CYS A 81 -6.03 6.16 -19.04
CA CYS A 81 -4.96 6.21 -18.04
C CYS A 81 -3.63 5.66 -18.56
N LEU A 82 -3.67 4.60 -19.37
CA LEU A 82 -2.47 3.99 -19.94
C LEU A 82 -1.84 4.91 -20.99
N ASP A 83 -2.66 5.54 -21.84
CA ASP A 83 -2.20 6.50 -22.84
C ASP A 83 -1.50 7.69 -22.18
N GLN A 84 -2.12 8.28 -21.14
CA GLN A 84 -1.53 9.40 -20.40
C GLN A 84 -0.23 9.02 -19.69
N ARG A 85 -0.12 7.77 -19.21
CA ARG A 85 1.13 7.27 -18.62
C ARG A 85 2.22 7.08 -19.67
N ALA A 86 1.88 6.64 -20.88
CA ALA A 86 2.82 6.51 -21.98
C ALA A 86 3.38 7.89 -22.39
N GLU A 87 2.55 8.93 -22.28
CA GLU A 87 2.94 10.34 -22.50
C GLU A 87 3.71 10.95 -21.32
N GLY A 88 3.86 10.23 -20.19
CA GLY A 88 4.53 10.74 -19.00
C GLY A 88 3.71 11.75 -18.18
N ILE A 89 2.41 11.87 -18.45
CA ILE A 89 1.52 12.82 -17.77
C ILE A 89 1.13 12.26 -16.39
N PRO A 90 1.32 13.02 -15.30
CA PRO A 90 0.92 12.58 -13.96
C PRO A 90 -0.60 12.49 -13.84
N LEU A 91 -1.09 11.36 -13.34
CA LEU A 91 -2.51 11.14 -13.12
C LEU A 91 -2.91 11.52 -11.70
N THR A 92 -3.97 12.33 -11.57
CA THR A 92 -4.61 12.66 -10.30
C THR A 92 -6.07 12.23 -10.28
N TYR A 93 -6.66 12.10 -9.09
CA TYR A 93 -8.08 11.76 -8.97
C TYR A 93 -8.98 12.82 -9.61
N ALA A 94 -8.64 14.10 -9.45
CA ALA A 94 -9.40 15.21 -10.04
C ALA A 94 -9.41 15.11 -11.58
N LEU A 95 -8.26 14.79 -12.19
CA LEU A 95 -8.17 14.63 -13.63
C LEU A 95 -9.04 13.47 -14.13
N LEU A 96 -9.06 12.36 -13.38
CA LEU A 96 -9.95 11.23 -13.68
C LEU A 96 -11.43 11.58 -13.51
N GLN A 97 -11.78 12.42 -12.53
CA GLN A 97 -13.15 12.92 -12.35
C GLN A 97 -13.60 13.72 -13.56
N VAL A 98 -12.76 14.62 -14.04
CA VAL A 98 -13.02 15.40 -15.27
C VAL A 98 -13.19 14.46 -16.46
N LYS A 99 -12.29 13.50 -16.65
CA LYS A 99 -12.39 12.54 -17.76
C LYS A 99 -13.65 11.67 -17.67
N ALA A 100 -13.99 11.18 -16.48
CA ALA A 100 -15.20 10.39 -16.27
C ALA A 100 -16.46 11.21 -16.55
N GLY A 101 -16.51 12.46 -16.11
CA GLY A 101 -17.60 13.38 -16.43
C GLY A 101 -17.66 13.78 -17.90
N GLN A 102 -16.56 13.70 -18.66
CA GLN A 102 -16.57 13.87 -20.12
C GLN A 102 -17.18 12.68 -20.85
N LEU A 103 -17.01 11.47 -20.31
CA LEU A 103 -17.53 10.24 -20.89
C LEU A 103 -19.01 10.02 -20.54
N ASP A 104 -19.45 10.46 -19.36
CA ASP A 104 -20.79 10.21 -18.85
C ASP A 104 -21.33 11.41 -18.06
N GLU A 105 -22.44 11.96 -18.56
CA GLU A 105 -23.13 13.10 -17.96
C GLU A 105 -23.74 12.74 -16.60
N GLU A 106 -24.18 11.49 -16.38
CA GLU A 106 -24.72 11.06 -15.09
C GLU A 106 -23.66 11.13 -13.98
N ILE A 107 -22.39 10.90 -14.32
CA ILE A 107 -21.29 11.06 -13.36
C ILE A 107 -21.03 12.54 -13.11
N ARG A 108 -21.04 13.36 -14.17
CA ARG A 108 -20.82 14.81 -14.07
C ARG A 108 -21.81 15.47 -13.11
N GLN A 109 -23.08 15.06 -13.15
CA GLN A 109 -24.13 15.60 -12.28
C GLN A 109 -24.03 15.16 -10.81
N ARG A 110 -23.25 14.12 -10.50
CA ARG A 110 -23.07 13.67 -9.11
C ARG A 110 -22.19 14.65 -8.32
N PRO A 111 -22.37 14.72 -6.99
CA PRO A 111 -21.49 15.52 -6.16
C PRO A 111 -20.06 15.01 -6.24
N GLU A 112 -19.09 15.92 -6.21
CA GLU A 112 -17.66 15.65 -6.39
C GLU A 112 -17.16 14.52 -5.47
N LYS A 113 -17.58 14.52 -4.20
CA LYS A 113 -17.24 13.46 -3.23
C LYS A 113 -17.69 12.07 -3.70
N SER A 114 -18.86 11.96 -4.33
CA SER A 114 -19.38 10.69 -4.85
C SER A 114 -18.56 10.24 -6.05
N GLN A 115 -18.27 11.14 -6.99
CA GLN A 115 -17.38 10.86 -8.13
C GLN A 115 -16.01 10.37 -7.66
N TYR A 116 -15.40 11.06 -6.70
CA TYR A 116 -14.13 10.68 -6.10
C TYR A 116 -14.16 9.26 -5.52
N GLN A 117 -15.19 8.90 -4.74
CA GLN A 117 -15.29 7.55 -4.17
C GLN A 117 -15.44 6.48 -5.26
N MET A 118 -16.22 6.75 -6.31
CA MET A 118 -16.41 5.85 -7.44
C MET A 118 -15.09 5.60 -8.17
N ILE A 119 -14.34 6.66 -8.47
CA ILE A 119 -13.06 6.59 -9.18
C ILE A 119 -11.98 5.96 -8.32
N ARG A 120 -11.91 6.30 -7.02
CA ARG A 120 -10.99 5.67 -6.08
C ARG A 120 -11.24 4.17 -5.97
N ALA A 121 -12.51 3.74 -5.95
CA ALA A 121 -12.85 2.34 -5.94
C ALA A 121 -12.41 1.63 -7.23
N LEU A 122 -12.62 2.25 -8.40
CA LEU A 122 -12.15 1.74 -9.69
C LEU A 122 -10.62 1.62 -9.74
N CYS A 123 -9.89 2.65 -9.30
CA CYS A 123 -8.44 2.63 -9.26
C CYS A 123 -7.93 1.49 -8.36
N ARG A 124 -8.57 1.27 -7.20
CA ARG A 124 -8.23 0.15 -6.30
C ARG A 124 -8.54 -1.22 -6.88
N ALA A 125 -9.66 -1.36 -7.59
CA ALA A 125 -10.06 -2.61 -8.21
C ALA A 125 -9.11 -3.02 -9.35
N ASN A 126 -8.55 -2.04 -10.07
CA ASN A 126 -7.66 -2.23 -11.21
C ASN A 126 -6.19 -1.95 -10.88
N GLU A 127 -5.84 -1.82 -9.59
CA GLU A 127 -4.47 -1.59 -9.12
C GLU A 127 -3.77 -0.38 -9.77
N ILE A 128 -4.55 0.64 -10.15
CA ILE A 128 -4.06 1.88 -10.73
C ILE A 128 -3.44 2.73 -9.61
N VAL A 129 -2.11 2.76 -9.58
CA VAL A 129 -1.37 3.66 -8.68
C VAL A 129 -1.26 5.05 -9.33
N LEU A 130 -1.87 6.05 -8.69
CA LEU A 130 -1.69 7.45 -9.07
C LEU A 130 -0.39 7.94 -8.42
N ARG A 131 0.67 8.09 -9.23
CA ARG A 131 1.94 8.67 -8.79
C ARG A 131 2.07 10.04 -9.43
N CYS A 132 2.38 11.05 -8.63
CA CYS A 132 2.94 12.28 -9.18
C CYS A 132 4.36 11.97 -9.65
N VAL A 133 4.74 12.44 -10.83
CA VAL A 133 6.12 12.42 -11.27
C VAL A 133 6.93 13.26 -10.27
N THR A 134 7.89 12.64 -9.60
CA THR A 134 8.89 13.34 -8.80
C THR A 134 9.90 13.96 -9.76
N HIS A 135 9.68 15.20 -10.18
CA HIS A 135 10.40 15.80 -11.29
C HIS A 135 11.90 16.12 -11.00
N GLN A 136 12.42 16.05 -9.77
CA GLN A 136 13.71 16.72 -9.49
C GLN A 136 14.77 16.03 -8.62
N SER A 137 14.53 14.90 -7.95
CA SER A 137 15.53 14.39 -6.98
C SER A 137 16.35 13.16 -7.40
N GLN A 138 16.16 12.64 -8.62
CA GLN A 138 16.80 11.36 -9.03
C GLN A 138 17.35 11.39 -10.46
N ARG A 139 17.97 12.50 -10.90
CA ARG A 139 18.92 12.41 -12.01
C ARG A 139 20.07 11.50 -11.59
N ARG A 140 20.62 10.69 -12.49
CA ARG A 140 21.77 9.84 -12.13
C ARG A 140 22.92 10.77 -11.73
N PRO A 141 23.74 10.44 -10.71
CA PRO A 141 24.83 11.31 -10.29
C PRO A 141 25.78 11.71 -11.43
N GLN A 142 25.90 10.88 -12.45
CA GLN A 142 26.65 11.15 -13.68
C GLN A 142 26.07 12.31 -14.48
N ASP A 143 24.74 12.38 -14.61
CA ASP A 143 24.03 13.41 -15.37
C ASP A 143 24.00 14.77 -14.65
N VAL A 144 24.34 14.79 -13.36
CA VAL A 144 24.37 16.00 -12.50
C VAL A 144 25.81 16.39 -12.16
N ALA A 145 26.80 15.58 -12.53
CA ALA A 145 28.19 15.81 -12.14
C ALA A 145 28.69 17.16 -12.66
N ASP A 146 28.39 17.49 -13.91
CA ASP A 146 28.84 18.74 -14.54
C ASP A 146 28.14 19.96 -13.94
N GLU A 147 26.81 19.90 -13.74
CA GLU A 147 26.03 20.96 -13.06
C GLU A 147 26.53 21.17 -11.63
N ALA A 148 26.85 20.09 -10.90
CA ALA A 148 27.38 20.15 -9.54
C ALA A 148 28.82 20.69 -9.51
N LEU A 149 29.66 20.35 -10.49
CA LEU A 149 31.02 20.89 -10.61
C LEU A 149 31.00 22.37 -10.95
N GLU A 150 30.10 22.81 -11.83
CA GLU A 150 29.88 24.22 -12.16
C GLU A 150 29.45 25.01 -10.91
N PHE A 151 28.47 24.49 -10.16
CA PHE A 151 28.04 25.07 -8.88
C PHE A 151 29.20 25.18 -7.87
N LEU A 152 29.98 24.10 -7.70
CA LEU A 152 31.15 24.12 -6.83
C LEU A 152 32.24 25.09 -7.31
N GLY A 153 32.35 25.32 -8.62
CA GLY A 153 33.24 26.31 -9.21
C GLY A 153 32.88 27.75 -8.81
N VAL A 154 31.58 28.04 -8.66
CA VAL A 154 31.08 29.34 -8.19
C VAL A 154 31.20 29.47 -6.66
N GLU A 155 30.87 28.42 -5.91
CA GLU A 155 30.80 28.47 -4.44
C GLU A 155 32.16 28.34 -3.74
N ARG A 156 33.07 27.49 -4.24
CA ARG A 156 34.39 27.28 -3.60
C ARG A 156 35.21 28.57 -3.44
N PRO A 157 35.26 29.49 -4.42
CA PRO A 157 35.94 30.77 -4.26
C PRO A 157 35.30 31.66 -3.20
N ILE A 158 33.97 31.60 -3.04
CA ILE A 158 33.24 32.40 -2.05
C ILE A 158 33.53 31.88 -0.64
N VAL A 159 33.47 30.57 -0.45
CA VAL A 159 33.77 29.92 0.84
C VAL A 159 35.26 30.00 1.19
N GLY A 160 36.13 29.98 0.18
CA GLY A 160 37.59 30.06 0.35
C GLY A 160 38.17 31.48 0.28
N ALA A 161 37.33 32.51 0.11
CA ALA A 161 37.80 33.89 0.02
C ALA A 161 38.45 34.31 1.36
N PRO A 162 39.67 34.87 1.35
CA PRO A 162 40.30 35.35 2.57
C PRO A 162 39.47 36.50 3.16
N GLY A 163 38.76 36.19 4.25
CA GLY A 163 37.81 37.12 4.91
C GLY A 163 36.44 36.52 5.20
N VAL A 164 36.05 35.43 4.53
CA VAL A 164 34.91 34.61 4.97
C VAL A 164 35.44 33.69 6.06
N LEU A 165 34.93 33.87 7.29
CA LEU A 165 35.34 33.17 8.50
C LEU A 165 35.50 31.67 8.21
N THR A 166 36.73 31.23 7.97
CA THR A 166 37.06 29.82 8.09
C THR A 166 36.67 29.46 9.52
N TRP A 167 35.78 28.49 9.66
CA TRP A 167 35.51 27.79 10.92
C TRP A 167 36.82 27.09 11.34
N SER A 168 37.83 27.86 11.73
CA SER A 168 39.07 27.37 12.27
C SER A 168 38.73 26.87 13.66
N SER A 169 38.51 25.57 13.79
CA SER A 169 39.16 24.69 14.77
C SER A 169 39.16 25.08 16.26
N THR A 170 38.39 26.08 16.71
CA THR A 170 38.36 26.53 18.12
C THR A 170 37.16 25.99 18.89
N TRP A 171 36.19 25.36 18.23
CA TRP A 171 35.03 24.74 18.90
C TRP A 171 35.21 23.28 19.31
N THR A 172 36.36 22.65 19.06
CA THR A 172 36.65 21.32 19.62
C THR A 172 37.17 21.37 21.06
N ARG A 173 37.37 22.56 21.65
CA ARG A 173 37.91 22.71 23.01
C ARG A 173 36.94 23.20 24.08
N LEU A 174 35.62 23.19 23.82
CA LEU A 174 34.64 23.71 24.77
C LEU A 174 33.45 22.80 25.10
N LEU A 175 33.41 21.54 24.65
CA LEU A 175 32.26 20.67 24.98
C LEU A 175 32.55 19.24 25.40
N PHE A 176 33.81 18.81 25.58
CA PHE A 176 34.05 17.47 26.11
C PHE A 176 35.23 17.42 27.09
N PHE A 177 34.95 16.82 28.26
CA PHE A 177 35.84 16.42 29.33
C PHE A 177 36.29 17.49 30.34
N SER A 178 35.48 17.64 31.40
CA SER A 178 35.96 17.94 32.74
C SER A 178 36.19 16.60 33.46
N PRO A 179 37.43 16.16 33.75
CA PRO A 179 37.66 15.06 34.67
C PRO A 179 37.76 15.57 36.10
N CYS A 180 36.92 14.96 36.93
CA CYS A 180 36.88 15.02 38.39
C CYS A 180 38.27 14.79 39.00
N ASN A 181 38.74 15.75 39.81
CA ASN A 181 40.00 15.64 40.55
C ASN A 181 39.78 14.76 41.79
N GLN A 182 40.25 13.51 41.75
CA GLN A 182 40.36 12.62 42.91
C GLN A 182 41.82 12.54 43.35
N SER A 183 42.08 13.06 44.55
CA SER A 183 43.04 12.58 45.57
C SER A 183 44.43 12.06 45.14
N GLU A 184 45.47 12.80 45.52
CA GLU A 184 46.81 12.24 45.74
C GLU A 184 47.17 12.26 47.23
N HIS A 185 47.55 11.08 47.73
CA HIS A 185 48.23 10.82 49.00
C HIS A 185 49.75 10.82 48.78
N SER A 186 50.49 11.20 49.84
CA SER A 186 51.93 10.99 50.10
C SER A 186 52.87 11.97 49.38
N ILE A 187 53.81 12.66 50.05
CA ILE A 187 54.69 12.26 51.17
C ILE A 187 54.71 13.34 52.26
#